data_AF-A0A6M0T0Z5-F1
#
_entry.id   AF-A0A6M0T0Z5-F1
#
_cell.length_a   1.000
_cell.length_b   1.000
_cell.length_c   1.000
_cell.angle_alpha   90.00
_cell.angle_beta   90.00
_cell.angle_gamma   90.00
#
_symmetry.space_group_name_H-M   'P 1'
#
loop_
_entity.id
_entity.type
_entity.pdbx_description
1 polymer ?
#
loop_
_entity_poly.entity_id
_entity_poly.type
_entity_poly.pdbx_seq_one_letter_code
_entity_poly.pdbx_strand_id
1 'polypeptide(L)'
;MIYGRRIIFDKQTGFIINKYIDVEGNINKKCRPDKIDFIDVSFNGTPLENAEEYHVDINNKEIVIDKYKEHTETQEEKLIREKQELENQLLLKQNKETGGIL
;
A
#
# COMPACT_ATOMS: atom_id res chain seq x y z
N MET A 1 -23.90 -4.66 -8.19
CA MET A 1 -22.60 -4.83 -7.48
C MET A 1 -21.52 -4.43 -8.47
N ILE A 2 -20.71 -3.41 -8.15
CA ILE A 2 -19.54 -3.07 -8.99
C ILE A 2 -18.40 -3.97 -8.52
N TYR A 3 -18.05 -4.95 -9.34
CA TYR A 3 -16.94 -5.85 -9.06
C TYR A 3 -15.63 -5.08 -9.27
N GLY A 4 -14.81 -4.95 -8.23
CA GLY A 4 -13.57 -4.18 -8.28
C GLY A 4 -12.43 -5.03 -8.86
N ARG A 5 -12.04 -6.08 -8.14
CA ARG A 5 -10.92 -6.96 -8.51
C ARG A 5 -11.14 -8.37 -8.00
N ARG A 6 -10.89 -9.37 -8.85
CA ARG A 6 -10.80 -10.78 -8.43
C ARG A 6 -9.36 -11.13 -8.08
N ILE A 7 -9.15 -11.67 -6.88
CA ILE A 7 -7.86 -12.17 -6.43
C ILE A 7 -7.92 -13.69 -6.43
N ILE A 8 -7.03 -14.32 -7.20
CA ILE A 8 -6.84 -15.76 -7.28
C ILE A 8 -5.65 -16.11 -6.40
N PHE A 9 -5.82 -17.10 -5.54
CA PHE A 9 -4.81 -17.50 -4.56
C PHE A 9 -4.76 -19.03 -4.40
N ASP A 10 -3.64 -19.52 -3.87
CA ASP A 10 -3.47 -20.91 -3.47
C ASP A 10 -4.38 -21.22 -2.28
N LYS A 11 -5.29 -22.18 -2.45
CA LYS A 11 -6.27 -22.54 -1.43
C LYS A 11 -5.64 -23.05 -0.12
N GLN A 12 -4.41 -23.57 -0.15
CA GLN A 12 -3.72 -24.14 1.00
C GLN A 12 -2.79 -23.16 1.70
N THR A 13 -2.22 -22.20 0.98
CA THR A 13 -1.24 -21.27 1.54
C THR A 13 -1.70 -19.81 1.59
N GLY A 14 -2.78 -19.45 0.90
CA GLY A 14 -3.22 -18.05 0.79
C GLY A 14 -2.38 -17.22 -0.19
N PHE A 15 -1.38 -17.83 -0.82
CA PHE A 15 -0.42 -17.15 -1.69
C PHE A 15 -1.10 -16.65 -2.97
N ILE A 16 -0.87 -15.38 -3.33
CA ILE A 16 -1.55 -14.75 -4.45
C ILE A 16 -0.87 -15.08 -5.77
N ILE A 17 -1.67 -15.59 -6.71
CA ILE A 17 -1.18 -16.09 -7.99
C ILE A 17 -1.27 -15.01 -9.08
N ASN A 18 -2.21 -14.06 -8.96
CA ASN A 18 -2.47 -13.03 -10.00
C ASN A 18 -1.19 -12.35 -10.54
N LYS A 19 -0.20 -12.11 -9.69
CA LYS A 19 1.06 -11.42 -10.06
C LYS A 19 2.00 -12.29 -10.91
N TYR A 20 1.72 -13.58 -11.04
CA TYR A 20 2.60 -14.58 -11.66
C TYR A 20 1.92 -15.38 -12.78
N ILE A 21 0.79 -14.89 -13.30
CA ILE A 21 0.06 -15.56 -14.40
C ILE A 21 0.81 -15.37 -15.74
N ASP A 22 1.36 -14.17 -15.98
CA ASP A 22 1.99 -13.79 -17.24
C ASP A 22 3.51 -13.56 -17.10
N VAL A 23 4.20 -14.41 -16.34
CA VAL A 23 5.67 -14.31 -16.16
C VAL A 23 6.40 -15.39 -16.95
N GLU A 24 7.42 -14.98 -17.72
CA GLU A 24 8.33 -15.91 -18.39
C GLU A 24 9.50 -16.27 -17.48
N GLY A 25 9.95 -17.54 -17.54
CA GLY A 25 11.13 -18.02 -16.82
C GLY A 25 10.83 -19.00 -15.68
N ASN A 26 11.76 -19.11 -14.73
CA ASN A 26 11.67 -20.08 -13.62
C ASN A 26 10.73 -19.55 -12.53
N ILE A 27 9.45 -19.89 -12.65
CA ILE A 27 8.43 -19.55 -11.69
C ILE A 27 8.61 -20.39 -10.42
N ASN A 28 8.64 -19.73 -9.26
CA ASN A 28 8.71 -20.42 -7.98
C ASN A 28 7.59 -21.46 -7.87
N LYS A 29 7.89 -22.67 -7.37
CA LYS A 29 6.89 -23.74 -7.17
C LYS A 29 5.69 -23.28 -6.34
N LYS A 30 5.88 -22.32 -5.43
CA LYS A 30 4.79 -21.71 -4.64
C LYS A 30 3.74 -21.00 -5.50
N CYS A 31 4.08 -20.58 -6.71
CA CYS A 31 3.12 -19.98 -7.65
C CYS A 31 2.40 -21.04 -8.52
N ARG A 32 2.68 -22.33 -8.34
CA ARG A 32 1.99 -23.45 -8.99
C ARG A 32 1.26 -24.30 -7.93
N PRO A 33 0.12 -23.81 -7.43
CA PRO A 33 -0.63 -24.51 -6.41
C PRO A 33 -1.35 -25.74 -6.97
N ASP A 34 -1.54 -26.75 -6.14
CA ASP A 34 -2.36 -27.93 -6.48
C ASP A 34 -3.86 -27.58 -6.56
N LYS A 35 -4.29 -26.56 -5.80
CA LYS A 35 -5.68 -26.09 -5.74
C LYS A 35 -5.72 -24.57 -5.64
N ILE A 36 -6.58 -23.97 -6.46
CA ILE A 36 -6.83 -22.53 -6.46
C ILE A 36 -8.20 -22.21 -5.87
N ASP A 37 -8.31 -21.04 -5.25
CA ASP A 37 -9.59 -20.41 -4.86
C ASP A 37 -9.53 -18.91 -5.23
N PHE A 38 -10.66 -18.21 -5.13
CA PHE A 38 -10.72 -16.79 -5.43
C PHE A 38 -11.57 -16.01 -4.43
N ILE A 39 -11.27 -14.71 -4.31
CA ILE A 39 -12.09 -13.73 -3.60
C ILE A 39 -12.35 -12.53 -4.51
N ASP A 40 -13.58 -12.07 -4.52
CA ASP A 40 -14.00 -10.86 -5.22
C ASP A 40 -13.97 -9.68 -4.25
N VAL A 41 -13.08 -8.73 -4.51
CA VAL A 41 -12.94 -7.51 -3.73
C VAL A 41 -13.76 -6.41 -4.37
N SER A 42 -14.55 -5.71 -3.55
CA SER A 42 -15.28 -4.54 -4.00
C SER A 42 -14.33 -3.42 -4.43
N PHE A 43 -14.77 -2.55 -5.33
CA PHE A 43 -13.96 -1.43 -5.81
C PHE A 43 -13.53 -0.47 -4.68
N ASN A 44 -14.35 -0.34 -3.63
CA ASN A 44 -14.06 0.44 -2.42
C ASN A 44 -13.52 -0.43 -1.27
N GLY A 45 -13.12 -1.68 -1.56
CA GLY A 45 -12.62 -2.62 -0.57
C GLY A 45 -11.21 -2.28 -0.10
N THR A 46 -10.53 -3.25 0.49
CA THR A 46 -9.16 -3.07 1.04
C THR A 46 -8.25 -2.33 0.03
N PRO A 47 -7.65 -1.19 0.41
CA PRO A 47 -6.79 -0.42 -0.48
C PRO A 47 -5.46 -1.16 -0.68
N LEU A 48 -5.38 -1.94 -1.77
CA LEU A 48 -4.19 -2.70 -2.16
C LEU A 48 -3.19 -1.89 -2.99
N GLU A 49 -3.50 -0.64 -3.33
CA GLU A 49 -2.65 0.24 -4.13
C GLU A 49 -1.27 0.49 -3.49
N ASN A 50 -1.26 0.58 -2.16
CA ASN A 50 -0.06 0.82 -1.35
C ASN A 50 0.51 -0.47 -0.74
N ALA A 51 -0.11 -1.62 -1.00
CA ALA A 51 0.40 -2.90 -0.54
C ALA A 51 1.51 -3.40 -1.48
N GLU A 52 2.69 -3.67 -0.92
CA GLU A 52 3.81 -4.29 -1.62
C GLU A 52 3.62 -5.81 -1.63
N GLU A 53 3.40 -6.38 -0.44
CA GLU A 53 3.19 -7.81 -0.20
C GLU A 53 1.91 -8.02 0.61
N TYR A 54 1.12 -9.02 0.21
CA TYR A 54 -0.14 -9.37 0.85
C TYR A 54 -0.56 -10.80 0.45
N HIS A 55 -1.35 -11.46 1.30
CA HIS A 55 -1.90 -12.79 1.10
C HIS A 55 -3.37 -12.87 1.53
N VAL A 56 -4.00 -14.03 1.30
CA VAL A 56 -5.37 -14.29 1.77
C VAL A 56 -5.32 -15.20 3.01
N ASP A 57 -5.89 -14.75 4.12
CA ASP A 57 -6.15 -15.63 5.27
C ASP A 57 -7.19 -16.67 4.86
N ILE A 58 -6.81 -17.95 4.90
CA ILE A 58 -7.65 -19.05 4.41
C ILE A 58 -8.82 -19.35 5.34
N ASN A 59 -8.67 -19.07 6.64
CA ASN A 59 -9.69 -19.35 7.63
C ASN A 59 -10.82 -18.32 7.53
N ASN A 60 -10.45 -17.04 7.41
CA ASN A 60 -11.40 -15.93 7.41
C ASN A 60 -11.79 -15.47 6.00
N LYS A 61 -11.06 -15.91 4.96
CA LYS A 61 -11.18 -15.42 3.58
C LYS A 61 -11.07 -13.89 3.51
N GLU A 62 -10.09 -13.34 4.22
CA GLU A 62 -9.80 -11.91 4.23
C GLU A 62 -8.39 -11.64 3.70
N ILE A 63 -8.17 -10.43 3.17
CA ILE A 63 -6.87 -10.06 2.63
C ILE A 63 -6.03 -9.45 3.75
N VAL A 64 -4.86 -10.02 3.98
CA VAL A 64 -3.90 -9.56 4.98
C VAL A 64 -2.73 -8.91 4.25
N ILE A 65 -2.42 -7.66 4.61
CA ILE A 65 -1.28 -6.93 4.06
C ILE A 65 -0.06 -7.24 4.92
N ASP A 66 0.94 -7.88 4.31
CA ASP A 66 2.20 -8.23 4.97
C ASP A 66 3.17 -7.04 4.97
N LYS A 67 3.17 -6.25 3.89
CA LYS A 67 4.07 -5.12 3.71
C LYS A 67 3.41 -4.01 2.90
N TYR A 68 3.49 -2.79 3.40
CA TYR A 68 3.16 -1.58 2.64
C TYR A 68 4.41 -1.07 1.93
N LYS A 69 4.23 -0.46 0.76
CA LYS A 69 5.30 0.23 0.04
C LYS A 69 5.92 1.29 0.95
N GLU A 70 7.24 1.33 1.04
CA GLU A 70 7.93 2.45 1.68
C GLU A 70 7.53 3.75 0.98
N HIS A 71 7.03 4.71 1.77
CA HIS A 71 6.72 6.03 1.27
C HIS A 71 8.02 6.78 1.02
N THR A 72 8.42 6.83 -0.25
CA THR A 72 9.49 7.73 -0.71
C THR A 72 8.86 9.10 -0.91
N GLU A 73 9.23 10.06 -0.06
CA GLU A 73 8.80 11.46 -0.19
C GLU A 73 9.10 11.96 -1.61
N THR A 74 8.07 12.43 -2.30
CA THR A 74 8.24 13.03 -3.62
C THR A 74 8.97 14.38 -3.51
N GLN A 75 9.57 14.86 -4.60
CA GLN A 75 10.19 16.20 -4.61
C GLN A 75 9.17 17.30 -4.26
N GLU A 76 7.90 17.13 -4.64
CA GLU A 76 6.83 18.08 -4.34
C GLU A 76 6.47 18.08 -2.85
N GLU A 77 6.33 16.90 -2.23
CA GLU A 77 6.11 16.78 -0.78
C GLU A 77 7.27 17.35 0.02
N LYS A 78 8.50 17.09 -0.43
CA LYS A 78 9.70 17.69 0.16
C LYS A 78 9.68 19.21 0.10
N LEU A 79 9.34 19.79 -1.06
CA LEU A 79 9.23 21.24 -1.25
C LEU A 79 8.15 21.85 -0.34
N ILE A 80 7.01 21.16 -0.18
CA ILE A 80 5.93 21.60 0.71
C ILE A 80 6.41 21.60 2.17
N ARG A 81 7.10 20.53 2.61
CA ARG A 81 7.67 20.44 3.96
C ARG A 81 8.70 21.55 4.20
N GLU A 82 9.64 21.74 3.28
CA GLU A 82 10.66 22.79 3.38
C GLU A 82 10.03 24.19 3.44
N LYS A 83 8.97 24.44 2.66
CA LYS A 83 8.22 25.69 2.71
C LYS A 83 7.56 25.90 4.08
N GLN A 84 6.90 24.88 4.63
CA GLN A 84 6.27 24.97 5.95
C GLN A 84 7.31 25.21 7.06
N GLU A 85 8.46 24.56 6.99
CA GLU A 85 9.56 24.79 7.94
C GLU A 85 10.10 26.22 7.85
N LEU A 86 10.24 26.76 6.63
CA LEU A 86 10.64 28.15 6.41
C LEU A 86 9.59 29.13 6.94
N GLU A 87 8.31 28.90 6.69
CA GLU A 87 7.21 29.72 7.20
C GLU A 87 7.18 29.72 8.74
N ASN A 88 7.35 28.54 9.36
CA ASN A 88 7.43 28.42 10.82
C ASN A 88 8.64 29.16 11.40
N GLN A 89 9.80 29.09 10.75
CA GLN A 89 10.98 29.84 11.18
C GLN A 89 10.80 31.35 11.05
N LEU A 90 10.15 31.81 9.97
CA LEU A 90 9.82 33.23 9.79
C LEU A 90 8.82 33.71 10.84
N LEU A 91 7.78 32.93 11.13
CA LEU A 91 6.83 33.22 12.19
C LEU A 91 7.50 33.30 13.57
N LEU A 92 8.43 32.38 13.87
CA LEU A 92 9.19 32.39 15.12
C LEU A 92 10.14 33.59 15.21
N LYS A 93 10.79 33.98 14.11
CA LYS A 93 11.63 35.19 14.06
C LYS A 93 10.79 36.44 14.24
N GLN A 94 9.69 36.55 13.52
CA GLN A 94 8.76 37.67 13.64
C GLN A 94 8.19 37.77 15.06
N ASN A 95 7.80 36.66 15.70
CA ASN A 95 7.37 36.68 17.11
C ASN A 95 8.47 37.14 18.08
N LYS A 96 9.75 36.85 17.78
CA LYS A 96 10.88 37.31 18.58
C LYS A 96 11.21 38.79 18.32
N GLU A 97 11.14 39.24 17.07
CA GLU A 97 11.45 40.62 16.66
C GLU A 97 10.33 41.60 17.00
N THR A 98 9.07 41.16 16.94
CA THR A 98 7.89 41.96 17.30
C THR A 98 7.60 41.91 18.80
N GLY A 99 8.41 41.17 19.58
CA GLY A 99 8.31 41.09 21.03
C GLY A 99 6.92 40.67 21.51
N GLY A 100 6.56 39.39 21.31
CA GLY A 100 5.40 38.72 21.90
C GLY A 100 4.30 39.63 22.44
N ILE A 101 3.42 40.11 21.56
CA ILE A 101 2.21 40.80 22.00
C ILE A 101 1.33 39.74 22.67
N LEU A 102 1.19 39.89 23.99
CA LEU A 102 0.25 39.19 24.86
C LEU A 102 -1.17 39.14 24.28
#